data_AF-A0A5Y4YQB9-F1
#
_entry.id   AF-A0A5Y4YQB9-F1
#
_cell.length_a   1.000
_cell.length_b   1.000
_cell.length_c   1.000
_cell.angle_alpha   90.00
_cell.angle_beta   90.00
_cell.angle_gamma   90.00
#
_symmetry.space_group_name_H-M   'P 1'
#
loop_
_entity.id
_entity.type
_entity.pdbx_description
1 polymer ?
#
loop_
_entity_poly.entity_id
_entity_poly.type
_entity_poly.pdbx_seq_one_letter_code
_entity_poly.pdbx_strand_id
1 'polypeptide(L)'
;MTNENINPKVKILVGYHKPATLIKNEIFTPIHLGRDLATQASKDGEMSQEDFDWMCKNMIGDNTGENISYLNRYFCELTGIYWAWKNYDKLGNPDYIGFAHYRRLLNFCNISQQQRDDFKEKQISNSIEEINKFLDPNCVYSAIKEYKYIVLHPDPCNPYTHYKNTKNLFIEDYQKCIEFIKKEFLFLSNAVDLYNLGEESYFCNMFVIPKEVFFEYCSILFKIVFYLKDNIMLSGRSSEEARAISFLSEWIFGIYITYLKKKEIDFQRLSLVRILNLEYYQKIVPKFLDPVVLVFSIDNSFLYYFDVCIRSIIFNLNSERNYEIYILNCGLNQKTTKEILKLEQKNIYIKF
;
A
#
# COMPACT_ATOMS: atom_id res chain seq x y z
N MET A 1 23.78 -8.13 -36.45
CA MET A 1 23.68 -7.93 -35.00
C MET A 1 22.22 -7.99 -34.66
N THR A 2 21.79 -9.08 -34.04
CA THR A 2 20.41 -9.28 -33.62
C THR A 2 20.10 -8.25 -32.54
N ASN A 3 19.16 -7.33 -32.81
CA ASN A 3 18.56 -6.49 -31.78
C ASN A 3 17.86 -7.43 -30.79
N GLU A 4 18.57 -7.86 -29.75
CA GLU A 4 17.91 -8.46 -28.60
C GLU A 4 16.91 -7.42 -28.09
N ASN A 5 15.64 -7.80 -28.13
CA ASN A 5 14.52 -6.96 -27.76
C ASN A 5 14.51 -6.86 -26.22
N ILE A 6 15.48 -6.14 -25.66
CA ILE A 6 15.65 -5.97 -24.21
C ILE A 6 14.40 -5.24 -23.72
N ASN A 7 13.65 -5.89 -22.81
CA ASN A 7 12.48 -5.28 -22.19
C ASN A 7 12.91 -4.00 -21.45
N PRO A 8 12.08 -2.93 -21.46
CA PRO A 8 12.38 -1.73 -20.69
C PRO A 8 12.51 -2.07 -19.20
N LYS A 9 13.31 -1.29 -18.47
CA LYS A 9 13.41 -1.44 -17.02
C LYS A 9 12.13 -0.89 -16.38
N VAL A 10 11.40 -1.73 -15.65
CA VAL A 10 10.13 -1.36 -15.02
C VAL A 10 10.21 -1.62 -13.53
N LYS A 11 9.73 -0.66 -12.74
CA LYS A 11 9.49 -0.86 -11.30
C LYS A 11 8.10 -0.34 -10.92
N ILE A 12 7.28 -1.19 -10.30
CA ILE A 12 6.00 -0.79 -9.73
C ILE A 12 6.15 -0.86 -8.22
N LEU A 13 6.13 0.29 -7.54
CA LEU A 13 6.12 0.33 -6.09
C LEU A 13 4.77 -0.12 -5.56
N VAL A 14 4.78 -1.00 -4.58
CA VAL A 14 3.56 -1.47 -3.91
C VAL A 14 3.57 -0.96 -2.48
N GLY A 15 2.68 -0.02 -2.17
CA GLY A 15 2.61 0.62 -0.86
C GLY A 15 1.95 -0.26 0.21
N TYR A 16 2.67 -0.52 1.30
CA TYR A 16 2.20 -1.24 2.49
C TYR A 16 2.30 -0.36 3.74
N HIS A 17 1.37 -0.53 4.69
CA HIS A 17 1.44 0.07 6.03
C HIS A 17 1.30 -0.95 7.16
N LYS A 18 1.15 -2.23 6.82
CA LYS A 18 1.07 -3.37 7.73
C LYS A 18 1.38 -4.68 6.96
N PRO A 19 1.69 -5.78 7.65
CA PRO A 19 1.83 -7.08 7.00
C PRO A 19 0.57 -7.49 6.24
N ALA A 20 0.80 -8.00 5.04
CA ALA A 20 -0.21 -8.51 4.11
C ALA A 20 0.48 -9.47 3.14
N THR A 21 -0.27 -10.16 2.28
CA THR A 21 0.34 -10.99 1.23
C THR A 21 1.36 -10.18 0.43
N LEU A 22 2.58 -10.72 0.34
CA LEU A 22 3.73 -10.01 -0.21
C LEU A 22 3.69 -10.04 -1.74
N ILE A 23 3.55 -8.86 -2.35
CA ILE A 23 3.49 -8.65 -3.79
C ILE A 23 4.87 -8.21 -4.24
N LYS A 24 5.71 -9.18 -4.59
CA LYS A 24 7.13 -8.95 -4.85
C LYS A 24 7.65 -9.84 -5.96
N ASN A 25 8.27 -9.22 -6.95
CA ASN A 25 9.09 -9.88 -7.96
C ASN A 25 10.07 -8.86 -8.56
N GLU A 26 10.62 -9.11 -9.74
CA GLU A 26 11.56 -8.22 -10.41
C GLU A 26 10.93 -6.87 -10.83
N ILE A 27 9.61 -6.81 -11.07
CA ILE A 27 8.86 -5.59 -11.40
C ILE A 27 8.27 -4.96 -10.14
N PHE A 28 7.57 -5.74 -9.32
CA PHE A 28 6.85 -5.25 -8.14
C PHE A 28 7.79 -5.12 -6.94
N THR A 29 7.93 -3.89 -6.44
CA THR A 29 8.82 -3.53 -5.33
C THR A 29 8.00 -3.06 -4.13
N PRO A 30 7.81 -3.92 -3.10
CA PRO A 30 7.17 -3.53 -1.85
C PRO A 30 7.89 -2.37 -1.16
N ILE A 31 7.13 -1.37 -0.71
CA ILE A 31 7.60 -0.24 0.10
C ILE A 31 6.72 -0.06 1.35
N HIS A 32 7.36 0.02 2.51
CA HIS A 32 6.73 0.34 3.79
C HIS A 32 6.55 1.85 3.88
N LEU A 33 5.30 2.29 3.79
CA LEU A 33 4.87 3.68 3.89
C LEU A 33 4.81 4.11 5.35
N GLY A 34 5.27 5.33 5.65
CA GLY A 34 5.25 5.88 6.99
C GLY A 34 6.11 5.11 7.98
N ARG A 35 7.21 4.50 7.54
CA ARG A 35 8.08 3.68 8.39
C ARG A 35 8.58 4.43 9.62
N ASP A 36 8.79 5.75 9.56
CA ASP A 36 9.17 6.58 10.73
C ASP A 36 8.12 6.57 11.85
N LEU A 37 6.86 6.27 11.52
CA LEU A 37 5.72 6.33 12.43
C LEU A 37 5.11 4.93 12.68
N ALA A 38 5.72 3.87 12.15
CA ALA A 38 5.10 2.54 12.07
C ALA A 38 4.73 1.95 13.43
N THR A 39 5.57 2.16 14.45
CA THR A 39 5.35 1.66 15.82
C THR A 39 4.54 2.61 16.69
N GLN A 40 4.15 3.78 16.17
CA GLN A 40 3.27 4.71 16.88
C GLN A 40 1.80 4.33 16.66
N ALA A 41 0.96 4.60 17.66
CA ALA A 41 -0.48 4.44 17.55
C ALA A 41 -1.03 5.15 16.30
N SER A 42 -1.94 4.45 15.63
CA SER A 42 -2.64 4.91 14.43
C SER A 42 -4.14 4.63 14.55
N LYS A 43 -4.91 5.09 13.57
CA LYS A 43 -6.32 4.70 13.44
C LYS A 43 -6.51 3.19 13.23
N ASP A 44 -5.48 2.50 12.74
CA ASP A 44 -5.47 1.07 12.44
C ASP A 44 -4.85 0.26 13.62
N GLY A 45 -4.57 0.91 14.76
CA GLY A 45 -3.91 0.32 15.92
C GLY A 45 -2.41 0.60 15.98
N GLU A 46 -1.70 -0.13 16.85
CA GLU A 46 -0.24 -0.13 16.98
C GLU A 46 0.33 -1.36 16.30
N MET A 47 1.38 -1.18 15.49
CA MET A 47 2.10 -2.30 14.88
C MET A 47 2.96 -3.00 15.93
N SER A 48 2.88 -4.34 15.98
CA SER A 48 3.77 -5.12 16.86
C SER A 48 5.23 -5.03 16.39
N GLN A 49 6.18 -5.30 17.28
CA GLN A 49 7.59 -5.36 16.89
C GLN A 49 7.86 -6.48 15.87
N GLU A 50 7.18 -7.63 16.00
CA GLU A 50 7.30 -8.76 15.05
C GLU A 50 6.82 -8.36 13.65
N ASP A 51 5.69 -7.65 13.56
CA ASP A 51 5.18 -7.12 12.30
C ASP A 51 6.12 -6.08 11.70
N PHE A 52 6.66 -5.17 12.53
CA PHE A 52 7.62 -4.17 12.06
C PHE A 52 8.89 -4.81 11.51
N ASP A 53 9.44 -5.80 12.21
CA ASP A 53 10.63 -6.55 11.78
C ASP A 53 10.35 -7.32 10.48
N TRP A 54 9.17 -7.92 10.35
CA TRP A 54 8.73 -8.56 9.12
C TRP A 54 8.67 -7.56 7.95
N MET A 55 8.13 -6.36 8.17
CA MET A 55 8.08 -5.30 7.17
C MET A 55 9.50 -4.87 6.78
N CYS A 56 10.39 -4.62 7.74
CA CYS A 56 11.79 -4.25 7.47
C CYS A 56 12.53 -5.33 6.65
N LYS A 57 12.27 -6.61 6.93
CA LYS A 57 12.88 -7.74 6.21
C LYS A 57 12.39 -7.88 4.76
N ASN A 58 11.11 -7.62 4.51
CA ASN A 58 10.48 -7.99 3.23
C ASN A 58 10.39 -6.85 2.21
N MET A 59 10.46 -5.60 2.67
CA MET A 59 10.22 -4.42 1.83
C MET A 59 11.17 -3.26 2.16
N ILE A 60 11.39 -2.39 1.17
CA ILE A 60 12.16 -1.16 1.39
C ILE A 60 11.36 -0.18 2.25
N GLY A 61 12.05 0.74 2.93
CA GLY A 61 11.42 1.78 3.72
C GLY A 61 11.38 3.09 2.97
N ASP A 62 10.28 3.83 3.11
CA ASP A 62 10.15 5.19 2.61
C ASP A 62 10.89 6.23 3.47
N ASN A 63 11.66 5.81 4.48
CA ASN A 63 12.35 6.67 5.45
C ASN A 63 13.88 6.73 5.29
N THR A 64 14.39 6.47 4.09
CA THR A 64 15.84 6.51 3.81
C THR A 64 16.17 7.56 2.74
N GLY A 65 17.36 8.16 2.77
CA GLY A 65 17.70 9.25 1.87
C GLY A 65 16.80 10.47 2.05
N GLU A 66 16.57 11.25 0.99
CA GLU A 66 15.60 12.35 1.03
C GLU A 66 14.19 11.77 1.06
N ASN A 67 13.42 12.11 2.10
CA ASN A 67 12.13 11.50 2.37
C ASN A 67 11.19 12.38 3.20
N ILE A 68 9.92 11.95 3.25
CA ILE A 68 8.86 12.56 4.06
C ILE A 68 8.06 11.52 4.84
N SER A 69 8.70 10.42 5.26
CA SER A 69 8.01 9.30 5.93
C SER A 69 7.29 9.74 7.20
N TYR A 70 7.90 10.65 7.97
CA TYR A 70 7.31 11.31 9.13
C TYR A 70 6.03 12.13 8.85
N LEU A 71 5.67 12.39 7.59
CA LEU A 71 4.42 13.07 7.19
C LEU A 71 3.30 12.09 6.78
N ASN A 72 3.51 10.78 6.88
CA ASN A 72 2.57 9.77 6.37
C ASN A 72 1.15 9.88 6.93
N ARG A 73 0.97 10.36 8.17
CA ARG A 73 -0.38 10.58 8.74
C ARG A 73 -1.22 11.58 7.94
N TYR A 74 -0.58 12.49 7.20
CA TYR A 74 -1.24 13.49 6.35
C TYR A 74 -1.11 13.17 4.85
N PHE A 75 0.03 12.60 4.43
CA PHE A 75 0.41 12.37 3.04
C PHE A 75 0.13 10.95 2.54
N CYS A 76 -0.05 10.00 3.45
CA CYS A 76 -0.30 8.58 3.18
C CYS A 76 0.62 8.02 2.08
N GLU A 77 0.06 7.47 1.01
CA GLU A 77 0.77 6.85 -0.11
C GLU A 77 1.76 7.79 -0.81
N LEU A 78 1.56 9.11 -0.72
CA LEU A 78 2.48 10.09 -1.30
C LEU A 78 3.89 10.00 -0.70
N THR A 79 4.04 9.50 0.53
CA THR A 79 5.36 9.30 1.14
C THR A 79 6.22 8.32 0.36
N GLY A 80 5.63 7.22 -0.12
CA GLY A 80 6.30 6.26 -1.00
C GLY A 80 6.56 6.81 -2.40
N ILE A 81 5.61 7.56 -2.97
CA ILE A 81 5.78 8.25 -4.27
C ILE A 81 6.92 9.27 -4.21
N TYR A 82 6.98 10.07 -3.12
CA TYR A 82 8.06 11.04 -2.89
C TYR A 82 9.42 10.35 -2.77
N TRP A 83 9.47 9.29 -1.96
CA TRP A 83 10.69 8.52 -1.79
C TRP A 83 11.20 7.99 -3.13
N ALA A 84 10.31 7.44 -3.96
CA ALA A 84 10.66 6.95 -5.28
C ALA A 84 11.17 8.06 -6.21
N TRP A 85 10.58 9.26 -6.15
CA TRP A 85 11.05 10.42 -6.91
C TRP A 85 12.45 10.86 -6.50
N LYS A 86 12.71 10.97 -5.20
CA LYS A 86 13.97 11.48 -4.66
C LYS A 86 15.10 10.45 -4.58
N ASN A 87 14.77 9.17 -4.68
CA ASN A 87 15.72 8.06 -4.56
C ASN A 87 15.64 7.14 -5.79
N TYR A 88 15.32 7.70 -6.96
CA TYR A 88 15.04 6.96 -8.19
C TYR A 88 16.22 6.08 -8.66
N ASP A 89 17.45 6.52 -8.38
CA ASP A 89 18.68 5.78 -8.63
C ASP A 89 18.75 4.48 -7.81
N LYS A 90 18.25 4.49 -6.57
CA LYS A 90 18.16 3.30 -5.71
C LYS A 90 17.18 2.25 -6.24
N LEU A 91 16.28 2.63 -7.14
CA LEU A 91 15.37 1.73 -7.85
C LEU A 91 16.00 1.14 -9.13
N GLY A 92 17.27 1.43 -9.41
CA GLY A 92 17.98 0.96 -10.59
C GLY A 92 17.73 1.80 -11.85
N ASN A 93 17.25 3.04 -11.68
CA ASN A 93 16.89 3.96 -12.75
C ASN A 93 15.97 3.32 -13.80
N PRO A 94 14.74 2.90 -13.41
CA PRO A 94 13.82 2.29 -14.36
C PRO A 94 13.43 3.28 -15.47
N ASP A 95 13.09 2.75 -16.65
CA ASP A 95 12.53 3.53 -17.76
C ASP A 95 11.05 3.86 -17.49
N TYR A 96 10.36 2.95 -16.80
CA TYR A 96 8.97 3.09 -16.38
C TYR A 96 8.84 2.87 -14.88
N ILE A 97 8.06 3.74 -14.25
CA ILE A 97 7.73 3.62 -12.84
C ILE A 97 6.22 3.58 -12.64
N GLY A 98 5.79 2.75 -11.71
CA GLY A 98 4.41 2.67 -11.30
C GLY A 98 4.23 2.71 -9.79
N PHE A 99 2.99 2.95 -9.39
CA PHE A 99 2.56 2.87 -8.01
C PHE A 99 1.24 2.09 -7.93
N ALA A 100 1.18 1.17 -6.96
CA ALA A 100 0.00 0.38 -6.64
C ALA A 100 -0.13 0.24 -5.11
N HIS A 101 -1.30 -0.18 -4.64
CA HIS A 101 -1.51 -0.48 -3.23
C HIS A 101 -1.34 -1.96 -3.00
N TYR A 102 -0.97 -2.35 -1.78
CA TYR A 102 -0.87 -3.77 -1.40
C TYR A 102 -2.17 -4.58 -1.55
N ARG A 103 -3.32 -3.91 -1.69
CA ARG A 103 -4.65 -4.53 -1.84
C ARG A 103 -5.40 -4.16 -3.13
N ARG A 104 -4.79 -3.32 -3.99
CA ARG A 104 -5.39 -2.80 -5.23
C ARG A 104 -4.32 -2.79 -6.31
N LEU A 105 -4.49 -3.65 -7.31
CA LEU A 105 -3.55 -3.83 -8.42
C LEU A 105 -4.21 -3.46 -9.74
N LEU A 106 -3.39 -3.01 -10.70
CA LEU A 106 -3.82 -2.85 -12.09
C LEU A 106 -3.88 -4.24 -12.76
N ASN A 107 -4.96 -4.50 -13.49
CA ASN A 107 -5.11 -5.74 -14.23
C ASN A 107 -4.37 -5.69 -15.56
N PHE A 108 -3.15 -6.22 -15.62
CA PHE A 108 -2.38 -6.31 -16.88
C PHE A 108 -2.79 -7.49 -17.77
N CYS A 109 -3.73 -8.34 -17.34
CA CYS A 109 -4.12 -9.55 -18.06
C CYS A 109 -5.34 -9.29 -18.96
N ASN A 110 -5.34 -9.84 -20.18
CA ASN A 110 -6.47 -9.75 -21.13
C ASN A 110 -6.95 -8.31 -21.40
N ILE A 111 -6.03 -7.35 -21.55
CA ILE A 111 -6.34 -5.91 -21.70
C ILE A 111 -7.36 -5.65 -22.82
N SER A 112 -7.23 -6.32 -23.97
CA SER A 112 -8.16 -6.18 -25.10
C SER A 112 -9.60 -6.64 -24.80
N GLN A 113 -9.78 -7.57 -23.85
CA GLN A 113 -11.10 -8.02 -23.40
C GLN A 113 -11.69 -7.07 -22.35
N GLN A 114 -10.85 -6.43 -21.53
CA GLN A 114 -11.30 -5.44 -20.53
C GLN A 114 -11.99 -4.22 -21.15
N GLN A 115 -11.71 -3.92 -22.42
CA GLN A 115 -12.38 -2.84 -23.14
C GLN A 115 -13.85 -3.15 -23.50
N ARG A 116 -14.27 -4.44 -23.41
CA ARG A 116 -15.61 -4.90 -23.82
C ARG A 116 -16.56 -5.13 -22.65
N ASP A 117 -16.02 -5.52 -21.49
CA ASP A 117 -16.80 -5.65 -20.26
C ASP A 117 -16.84 -4.28 -19.57
N ASP A 118 -18.00 -3.87 -19.02
CA ASP A 118 -18.06 -2.75 -18.05
C ASP A 118 -16.89 -2.94 -17.08
N PHE A 119 -16.00 -1.94 -16.96
CA PHE A 119 -14.73 -1.96 -16.20
C PHE A 119 -14.95 -2.26 -14.70
N LYS A 120 -15.42 -3.47 -14.39
CA LYS A 120 -15.81 -3.90 -13.07
C LYS A 120 -14.56 -4.31 -12.31
N GLU A 121 -14.50 -3.84 -11.07
CA GLU A 121 -13.53 -4.32 -10.11
C GLU A 121 -13.61 -5.84 -10.00
N LYS A 122 -12.47 -6.51 -10.16
CA LYS A 122 -12.34 -7.95 -9.89
C LYS A 122 -11.88 -8.16 -8.45
N GLN A 123 -12.65 -8.90 -7.69
CA GLN A 123 -12.28 -9.27 -6.31
C GLN A 123 -11.66 -10.67 -6.29
N ILE A 124 -10.55 -10.83 -5.57
CA ILE A 124 -9.82 -12.10 -5.40
C ILE A 124 -9.47 -12.33 -3.93
N SER A 125 -9.19 -13.58 -3.56
CA SER A 125 -8.67 -13.89 -2.22
C SER A 125 -7.22 -13.43 -2.05
N ASN A 126 -6.73 -13.45 -0.80
CA ASN A 126 -5.33 -13.19 -0.47
C ASN A 126 -4.39 -14.38 -0.79
N SER A 127 -4.88 -15.44 -1.46
CA SER A 127 -4.06 -16.60 -1.80
C SER A 127 -2.98 -16.26 -2.82
N ILE A 128 -1.79 -16.79 -2.59
CA ILE A 128 -0.62 -16.52 -3.45
C ILE A 128 -0.86 -17.02 -4.88
N GLU A 129 -1.57 -18.13 -5.05
CA GLU A 129 -1.89 -18.71 -6.36
C GLU A 129 -2.82 -17.81 -7.19
N GLU A 130 -3.81 -17.17 -6.56
CA GLU A 130 -4.69 -16.22 -7.26
C GLU A 130 -3.97 -14.92 -7.57
N ILE A 131 -3.21 -14.39 -6.61
CA ILE A 131 -2.47 -13.14 -6.78
C ILE A 131 -1.42 -13.29 -7.90
N ASN A 132 -0.69 -14.39 -7.95
CA ASN A 132 0.36 -14.62 -8.96
C ASN A 132 -0.16 -14.56 -10.40
N LYS A 133 -1.45 -14.86 -10.65
CA LYS A 133 -2.08 -14.72 -11.98
C LYS A 133 -2.09 -13.28 -12.50
N PHE A 134 -1.95 -12.30 -11.61
CA PHE A 134 -1.94 -10.86 -11.93
C PHE A 134 -0.57 -10.21 -11.78
N LEU A 135 0.44 -10.96 -11.32
CA LEU A 135 1.80 -10.47 -11.13
C LEU A 135 2.77 -10.92 -12.23
N ASP A 136 2.28 -11.55 -13.30
CA ASP A 136 3.11 -12.02 -14.41
C ASP A 136 3.88 -10.83 -15.06
N PRO A 137 5.22 -10.81 -14.97
CA PRO A 137 6.04 -9.78 -15.58
C PRO A 137 5.81 -9.61 -17.09
N ASN A 138 5.52 -10.70 -17.80
CA ASN A 138 5.30 -10.66 -19.25
C ASN A 138 4.04 -9.88 -19.63
N CYS A 139 2.98 -9.95 -18.81
CA CYS A 139 1.77 -9.15 -19.00
C CYS A 139 2.09 -7.66 -18.87
N VAL A 140 2.89 -7.28 -17.86
CA VAL A 140 3.32 -5.88 -17.66
C VAL A 140 4.18 -5.40 -18.84
N TYR A 141 5.17 -6.18 -19.26
CA TYR A 141 6.04 -5.83 -20.39
C TYR A 141 5.26 -5.69 -21.70
N SER A 142 4.31 -6.60 -21.96
CA SER A 142 3.46 -6.54 -23.14
C SER A 142 2.60 -5.28 -23.14
N ALA A 143 1.98 -4.98 -22.00
CA ALA A 143 1.18 -3.78 -21.81
C ALA A 143 1.99 -2.50 -22.05
N ILE A 144 3.21 -2.40 -21.54
CA ILE A 144 4.06 -1.20 -21.70
C ILE A 144 4.55 -1.04 -23.15
N LYS A 145 4.85 -2.15 -23.84
CA LYS A 145 5.25 -2.12 -25.25
C LYS A 145 4.12 -1.64 -26.15
N GLU A 146 2.89 -2.06 -25.85
CA GLU A 146 1.70 -1.67 -26.61
C GLU A 146 1.21 -0.27 -26.20
N TYR A 147 1.28 0.06 -24.91
CA TYR A 147 0.74 1.28 -24.32
C TYR A 147 1.80 1.99 -23.48
N LYS A 148 2.23 3.16 -23.94
CA LYS A 148 3.25 3.97 -23.26
C LYS A 148 2.77 4.55 -21.92
N TYR A 149 1.48 4.77 -21.72
CA TYR A 149 0.95 5.39 -20.50
C TYR A 149 -0.21 4.57 -19.97
N ILE A 150 -0.10 4.08 -18.74
CA ILE A 150 -1.09 3.20 -18.13
C ILE A 150 -1.58 3.80 -16.83
N VAL A 151 -2.89 3.85 -16.65
CA VAL A 151 -3.55 4.34 -15.43
C VAL A 151 -4.69 3.41 -15.04
N LEU A 152 -5.14 3.53 -13.78
CA LEU A 152 -6.39 2.93 -13.37
C LEU A 152 -7.56 3.55 -14.14
N HIS A 153 -8.54 2.74 -14.50
CA HIS A 153 -9.79 3.23 -15.08
C HIS A 153 -10.46 4.24 -14.13
N PRO A 154 -10.88 5.43 -14.62
CA PRO A 154 -11.51 6.44 -13.77
C PRO A 154 -12.92 6.03 -13.34
N ASP A 155 -13.36 6.56 -12.22
CA ASP A 155 -14.74 6.42 -11.75
C ASP A 155 -15.64 7.40 -12.54
N PRO A 156 -16.85 6.97 -12.96
CA PRO A 156 -17.77 7.80 -13.76
C PRO A 156 -18.52 8.79 -12.87
N CYS A 157 -17.79 9.75 -12.29
CA CYS A 157 -18.35 10.83 -11.50
C CYS A 157 -17.64 12.17 -11.74
N ASN A 158 -18.40 13.26 -11.65
CA ASN A 158 -17.87 14.62 -11.76
C ASN A 158 -16.91 14.94 -10.59
N PRO A 159 -15.65 15.31 -10.85
CA PRO A 159 -14.65 15.49 -9.80
C PRO A 159 -15.01 16.56 -8.76
N TYR A 160 -15.53 17.71 -9.20
CA TYR A 160 -15.86 18.82 -8.29
C TYR A 160 -17.00 18.45 -7.35
N THR A 161 -18.08 17.91 -7.92
CA THR A 161 -19.28 17.48 -7.19
C THR A 161 -18.95 16.32 -6.25
N HIS A 162 -18.11 15.37 -6.69
CA HIS A 162 -17.64 14.29 -5.84
C HIS A 162 -16.87 14.83 -4.63
N TYR A 163 -15.86 15.70 -4.83
CA TYR A 163 -15.10 16.27 -3.71
C TYR A 163 -16.02 17.02 -2.73
N LYS A 164 -16.89 17.89 -3.26
CA LYS A 164 -17.81 18.71 -2.46
C LYS A 164 -18.76 17.88 -1.58
N ASN A 165 -19.20 16.73 -2.08
CA ASN A 165 -20.21 15.91 -1.42
C ASN A 165 -19.61 14.71 -0.65
N THR A 166 -18.31 14.49 -0.73
CA THR A 166 -17.66 13.40 0.01
C THR A 166 -17.55 13.77 1.48
N LYS A 167 -18.06 12.88 2.34
CA LYS A 167 -17.95 13.04 3.80
C LYS A 167 -16.48 13.18 4.20
N ASN A 168 -16.19 14.03 5.19
CA ASN A 168 -14.84 14.29 5.72
C ASN A 168 -13.89 15.04 4.76
N LEU A 169 -14.39 15.51 3.60
CA LEU A 169 -13.67 16.45 2.73
C LEU A 169 -14.31 17.84 2.82
N PHE A 170 -13.45 18.87 2.85
CA PHE A 170 -13.87 20.27 2.94
C PHE A 170 -13.58 20.96 1.62
N ILE A 171 -14.61 21.44 0.94
CA ILE A 171 -14.50 22.00 -0.41
C ILE A 171 -13.53 23.19 -0.47
N GLU A 172 -13.39 23.92 0.63
CA GLU A 172 -12.46 25.05 0.80
C GLU A 172 -11.00 24.61 0.61
N ASP A 173 -10.63 23.39 1.02
CA ASP A 173 -9.28 22.86 0.81
C ASP A 173 -9.02 22.64 -0.69
N TYR A 174 -10.03 22.16 -1.43
CA TYR A 174 -9.90 21.96 -2.87
C TYR A 174 -9.91 23.27 -3.65
N GLN A 175 -10.70 24.26 -3.21
CA GLN A 175 -10.66 25.61 -3.78
C GLN A 175 -9.28 26.24 -3.64
N LYS A 176 -8.66 26.16 -2.45
CA LYS A 176 -7.27 26.60 -2.23
C LYS A 176 -6.27 25.89 -3.16
N CYS A 177 -6.46 24.58 -3.39
CA CYS A 177 -5.67 23.81 -4.34
C CYS A 177 -5.81 24.36 -5.77
N ILE A 178 -7.04 24.54 -6.24
CA ILE A 178 -7.36 25.10 -7.56
C ILE A 178 -6.74 26.49 -7.74
N GLU A 179 -6.92 27.38 -6.76
CA GLU A 179 -6.38 28.74 -6.79
C GLU A 179 -4.85 28.74 -6.90
N PHE A 180 -4.18 27.90 -6.10
CA PHE A 180 -2.73 27.75 -6.17
C PHE A 180 -2.28 27.20 -7.52
N ILE A 181 -2.95 26.18 -8.05
CA ILE A 181 -2.62 25.60 -9.37
C ILE A 181 -2.75 26.67 -10.46
N LYS A 182 -3.87 27.39 -10.51
CA LYS A 182 -4.11 28.42 -11.54
C LYS A 182 -3.13 29.58 -11.47
N LYS A 183 -2.63 29.89 -10.27
CA LYS A 183 -1.63 30.95 -10.04
C LYS A 183 -0.21 30.49 -10.42
N GLU A 184 0.22 29.33 -9.94
CA GLU A 184 1.62 28.88 -10.05
C GLU A 184 1.91 28.03 -11.30
N PHE A 185 0.88 27.41 -11.86
CA PHE A 185 0.97 26.52 -13.00
C PHE A 185 -0.06 26.94 -14.05
N LEU A 186 0.12 28.13 -14.63
CA LEU A 186 -0.81 28.71 -15.59
C LEU A 186 -1.12 27.77 -16.78
N PHE A 187 -0.16 26.93 -17.16
CA PHE A 187 -0.34 25.92 -18.21
C PHE A 187 -1.33 24.80 -17.85
N LEU A 188 -1.62 24.60 -16.56
CA LEU A 188 -2.64 23.66 -16.06
C LEU A 188 -4.03 24.31 -15.94
N SER A 189 -4.16 25.63 -16.03
CA SER A 189 -5.43 26.32 -15.75
C SER A 189 -6.60 25.79 -16.58
N ASN A 190 -6.39 25.55 -17.88
CA ASN A 190 -7.43 24.96 -18.72
C ASN A 190 -7.77 23.52 -18.33
N ALA A 191 -6.77 22.73 -17.93
CA ALA A 191 -6.99 21.36 -17.45
C ALA A 191 -7.76 21.33 -16.12
N VAL A 192 -7.53 22.30 -15.24
CA VAL A 192 -8.32 22.47 -14.00
C VAL A 192 -9.80 22.66 -14.32
N ASP A 193 -10.12 23.56 -15.25
CA ASP A 193 -11.51 23.83 -15.62
C ASP A 193 -12.16 22.61 -16.28
N LEU A 194 -11.47 22.00 -17.23
CA LEU A 194 -11.97 20.82 -17.94
C LEU A 194 -12.17 19.61 -17.03
N TYR A 195 -11.23 19.36 -16.11
CA TYR A 195 -11.36 18.25 -15.17
C TYR A 195 -12.57 18.45 -14.26
N ASN A 196 -12.76 19.66 -13.72
CA ASN A 196 -13.89 19.95 -12.83
C ASN A 196 -15.26 20.00 -13.54
N LEU A 197 -15.29 20.23 -14.85
CA LEU A 197 -16.50 20.12 -15.68
C LEU A 197 -16.72 18.70 -16.25
N GLY A 198 -15.74 17.81 -16.12
CA GLY A 198 -15.78 16.47 -16.67
C GLY A 198 -16.64 15.50 -15.87
N GLU A 199 -16.66 14.25 -16.32
CA GLU A 199 -17.49 13.16 -15.77
C GLU A 199 -16.65 11.98 -15.25
N GLU A 200 -15.33 12.11 -15.25
CA GLU A 200 -14.39 11.05 -14.88
C GLU A 200 -13.46 11.53 -13.77
N SER A 201 -13.35 10.76 -12.68
CA SER A 201 -12.45 11.02 -11.56
C SER A 201 -11.37 9.94 -11.43
N TYR A 202 -10.12 10.36 -11.23
CA TYR A 202 -8.98 9.44 -11.11
C TYR A 202 -8.60 9.25 -9.65
N PHE A 203 -9.00 8.13 -9.07
CA PHE A 203 -8.73 7.82 -7.66
C PHE A 203 -7.54 6.88 -7.48
N CYS A 204 -7.09 6.73 -6.22
CA CYS A 204 -6.04 5.82 -5.77
C CYS A 204 -4.60 6.12 -6.23
N ASN A 205 -4.33 7.16 -7.05
CA ASN A 205 -2.97 7.48 -7.53
C ASN A 205 -2.23 6.27 -8.15
N MET A 206 -2.94 5.40 -8.87
CA MET A 206 -2.37 4.18 -9.47
C MET A 206 -2.04 4.39 -10.95
N PHE A 207 -0.78 4.12 -11.30
CA PHE A 207 -0.26 4.34 -12.66
C PHE A 207 0.95 3.46 -12.95
N VAL A 208 1.29 3.33 -14.24
CA VAL A 208 2.61 2.95 -14.75
C VAL A 208 2.93 3.89 -15.92
N ILE A 209 3.92 4.75 -15.72
CA ILE A 209 4.25 5.84 -16.65
C ILE A 209 5.77 5.94 -16.88
N PRO A 210 6.20 6.53 -18.00
CA PRO A 210 7.61 6.77 -18.26
C PRO A 210 8.24 7.69 -17.22
N LYS A 211 9.55 7.54 -17.02
CA LYS A 211 10.36 8.36 -16.11
C LYS A 211 10.12 9.86 -16.29
N GLU A 212 10.13 10.35 -17.53
CA GLU A 212 9.99 11.78 -17.81
C GLU A 212 8.66 12.36 -17.30
N VAL A 213 7.57 11.60 -17.48
CA VAL A 213 6.23 12.01 -17.03
C VAL A 213 6.12 11.91 -15.51
N PHE A 214 6.70 10.87 -14.91
CA PHE A 214 6.74 10.75 -13.45
C PHE A 214 7.49 11.91 -12.78
N PHE A 215 8.63 12.32 -13.33
CA PHE A 215 9.42 13.42 -12.79
C PHE A 215 8.71 14.77 -12.93
N GLU A 216 8.09 15.04 -14.08
CA GLU A 216 7.25 16.24 -14.27
C GLU A 216 6.08 16.22 -13.28
N TYR A 217 5.33 15.12 -13.20
CA TYR A 217 4.21 14.96 -12.28
C TYR A 217 4.62 15.20 -10.83
N CYS A 218 5.70 14.55 -10.35
CA CYS A 218 6.15 14.73 -8.97
C CYS A 218 6.59 16.16 -8.68
N SER A 219 7.24 16.83 -9.63
CA SER A 219 7.63 18.24 -9.46
C SER A 219 6.44 19.18 -9.24
N ILE A 220 5.33 18.91 -9.95
CA ILE A 220 4.07 19.64 -9.83
C ILE A 220 3.37 19.25 -8.52
N LEU A 221 3.13 17.95 -8.34
CA LEU A 221 2.40 17.38 -7.21
C LEU A 221 2.99 17.86 -5.88
N PHE A 222 4.29 17.66 -5.67
CA PHE A 222 4.91 17.97 -4.39
C PHE A 222 5.03 19.47 -4.11
N LYS A 223 5.17 20.31 -5.14
CA LYS A 223 5.05 21.77 -4.96
C LYS A 223 3.65 22.15 -4.48
N ILE A 224 2.59 21.53 -5.01
CA ILE A 224 1.20 21.78 -4.60
C ILE A 224 0.93 21.23 -3.19
N VAL A 225 1.24 19.96 -2.92
CA VAL A 225 0.87 19.34 -1.63
C VAL A 225 1.66 19.92 -0.45
N PHE A 226 2.90 20.38 -0.66
CA PHE A 226 3.63 21.11 0.39
C PHE A 226 3.05 22.51 0.63
N TYR A 227 2.66 23.23 -0.42
CA TYR A 227 1.92 24.49 -0.23
C TYR A 227 0.63 24.24 0.57
N LEU A 228 -0.16 23.24 0.19
CA LEU A 228 -1.41 22.92 0.88
C LEU A 228 -1.19 22.57 2.34
N LYS A 229 -0.16 21.77 2.65
CA LYS A 229 0.20 21.41 4.03
C LYS A 229 0.31 22.62 4.96
N ASP A 230 0.83 23.73 4.45
CA ASP A 230 1.07 24.93 5.24
C ASP A 230 -0.09 25.94 5.16
N ASN A 231 -1.07 25.73 4.26
CA ASN A 231 -2.15 26.68 3.97
C ASN A 231 -3.58 26.14 4.20
N ILE A 232 -3.73 24.86 4.55
CA ILE A 232 -5.00 24.27 4.97
C ILE A 232 -4.99 23.98 6.47
N MET A 233 -6.13 24.21 7.13
CA MET A 233 -6.24 24.04 8.58
C MET A 233 -6.50 22.58 8.92
N LEU A 234 -5.46 21.82 9.24
CA LEU A 234 -5.57 20.41 9.65
C LEU A 234 -5.71 20.23 11.16
N SER A 235 -5.43 21.26 11.96
CA SER A 235 -5.58 21.19 13.42
C SER A 235 -7.05 20.99 13.80
N GLY A 236 -7.32 20.11 14.76
CA GLY A 236 -8.67 19.78 15.23
C GLY A 236 -9.45 18.82 14.32
N ARG A 237 -8.88 18.39 13.19
CA ARG A 237 -9.48 17.37 12.32
C ARG A 237 -9.32 15.98 12.91
N SER A 238 -10.27 15.10 12.62
CA SER A 238 -10.16 13.66 12.88
C SER A 238 -8.99 13.03 12.10
N SER A 239 -8.62 11.81 12.46
CA SER A 239 -7.55 11.07 11.78
C SER A 239 -7.82 10.81 10.30
N GLU A 240 -9.09 10.81 9.88
CA GLU A 240 -9.48 10.67 8.48
C GLU A 240 -9.38 12.01 7.75
N GLU A 241 -9.95 13.07 8.32
CA GLU A 241 -9.94 14.43 7.76
C GLU A 241 -8.53 15.05 7.69
N ALA A 242 -7.61 14.63 8.57
CA ALA A 242 -6.20 15.00 8.53
C ALA A 242 -5.50 14.53 7.24
N ARG A 243 -6.08 13.57 6.51
CA ARG A 243 -5.56 13.03 5.25
C ARG A 243 -6.02 13.83 4.03
N ALA A 244 -6.60 15.01 4.23
CA ALA A 244 -7.09 15.89 3.14
C ALA A 244 -6.03 16.11 2.05
N ILE A 245 -4.75 16.26 2.41
CA ILE A 245 -3.66 16.41 1.43
C ILE A 245 -3.53 15.17 0.54
N SER A 246 -3.56 13.97 1.15
CA SER A 246 -3.56 12.72 0.40
C SER A 246 -4.77 12.61 -0.52
N PHE A 247 -5.96 12.98 -0.05
CA PHE A 247 -7.15 12.97 -0.91
C PHE A 247 -7.01 13.94 -2.08
N LEU A 248 -6.60 15.19 -1.83
CA LEU A 248 -6.39 16.21 -2.87
C LEU A 248 -5.42 15.76 -3.96
N SER A 249 -4.44 14.92 -3.64
CA SER A 249 -3.51 14.39 -4.64
C SER A 249 -4.16 13.59 -5.75
N GLU A 250 -5.30 12.94 -5.48
CA GLU A 250 -6.08 12.20 -6.48
C GLU A 250 -6.71 13.16 -7.50
N TRP A 251 -7.20 14.32 -7.03
CA TRP A 251 -7.69 15.38 -7.93
C TRP A 251 -6.55 16.07 -8.68
N ILE A 252 -5.41 16.31 -8.03
CA ILE A 252 -4.21 16.85 -8.69
C ILE A 252 -3.75 15.89 -9.81
N PHE A 253 -3.79 14.57 -9.57
CA PHE A 253 -3.50 13.56 -10.57
C PHE A 253 -4.47 13.65 -11.74
N GLY A 254 -5.78 13.70 -11.49
CA GLY A 254 -6.79 13.84 -12.55
C GLY A 254 -6.66 15.14 -13.38
N ILE A 255 -6.30 16.26 -12.76
CA ILE A 255 -5.97 17.51 -13.46
C ILE A 255 -4.74 17.31 -14.37
N TYR A 256 -3.69 16.68 -13.87
CA TYR A 256 -2.48 16.42 -14.66
C TYR A 256 -2.74 15.45 -15.82
N ILE A 257 -3.53 14.40 -15.63
CA ILE A 257 -3.98 13.50 -16.71
C ILE A 257 -4.80 14.28 -17.75
N THR A 258 -5.69 15.17 -17.33
CA THR A 258 -6.48 16.01 -18.25
C THR A 258 -5.59 16.94 -19.08
N TYR A 259 -4.54 17.50 -18.47
CA TYR A 259 -3.52 18.28 -19.17
C TYR A 259 -2.76 17.45 -20.23
N LEU A 260 -2.34 16.24 -19.87
CA LEU A 260 -1.63 15.36 -20.80
C LEU A 260 -2.52 14.88 -21.95
N LYS A 261 -3.80 14.58 -21.70
CA LYS A 261 -4.77 14.28 -22.77
C LYS A 261 -4.91 15.43 -23.78
N LYS A 262 -4.81 16.69 -23.32
CA LYS A 262 -4.80 17.87 -24.22
C LYS A 262 -3.53 18.00 -25.05
N LYS A 263 -2.46 17.31 -24.67
CA LYS A 263 -1.25 17.13 -25.48
C LYS A 263 -1.32 15.87 -26.36
N GLU A 264 -2.50 15.33 -26.60
CA GLU A 264 -2.72 14.12 -27.40
C GLU A 264 -2.01 12.88 -26.85
N ILE A 265 -1.77 12.84 -25.53
CA ILE A 265 -1.30 11.64 -24.85
C ILE A 265 -2.50 10.72 -24.58
N ASP A 266 -2.46 9.53 -25.18
CA ASP A 266 -3.43 8.49 -24.93
C ASP A 266 -3.01 7.61 -23.74
N PHE A 267 -3.97 7.28 -22.89
CA PHE A 267 -3.77 6.50 -21.68
C PHE A 267 -4.54 5.20 -21.77
N GLN A 268 -3.83 4.08 -21.66
CA GLN A 268 -4.48 2.80 -21.45
C GLN A 268 -5.03 2.74 -20.02
N ARG A 269 -6.34 2.54 -19.93
CA ARG A 269 -7.07 2.40 -18.68
C ARG A 269 -7.21 0.93 -18.35
N LEU A 270 -6.74 0.51 -17.18
CA LEU A 270 -6.85 -0.88 -16.72
C LEU A 270 -7.86 -1.01 -15.60
N SER A 271 -8.54 -2.16 -15.53
CA SER A 271 -9.45 -2.47 -14.43
C SER A 271 -8.71 -2.75 -13.12
N LEU A 272 -9.44 -2.60 -12.02
CA LEU A 272 -8.94 -2.84 -10.68
C LEU A 272 -9.04 -4.32 -10.30
N VAL A 273 -7.96 -4.88 -9.75
CA VAL A 273 -8.00 -6.13 -8.98
C VAL A 273 -7.89 -5.80 -7.50
N ARG A 274 -8.94 -6.11 -6.72
CA ARG A 274 -8.97 -5.93 -5.27
C ARG A 274 -8.71 -7.26 -4.56
N ILE A 275 -7.72 -7.27 -3.70
CA ILE A 275 -7.40 -8.41 -2.83
C ILE A 275 -8.23 -8.27 -1.54
N LEU A 276 -9.03 -9.28 -1.24
CA LEU A 276 -9.83 -9.40 -0.02
C LEU A 276 -9.09 -10.19 1.06
N ASN A 277 -9.59 -10.15 2.29
CA ASN A 277 -9.08 -10.94 3.43
C ASN A 277 -7.57 -10.74 3.67
N LEU A 278 -7.14 -9.50 3.84
CA LEU A 278 -5.72 -9.10 3.91
C LEU A 278 -4.98 -9.54 5.19
N GLU A 279 -5.62 -10.38 6.02
CA GLU A 279 -4.99 -10.92 7.21
C GLU A 279 -3.79 -11.78 6.79
N TYR A 280 -2.62 -11.34 7.24
CA TYR A 280 -1.38 -12.07 7.04
C TYR A 280 -1.17 -13.02 8.20
N TYR A 281 -1.35 -14.31 7.94
CA TYR A 281 -0.96 -15.34 8.88
C TYR A 281 0.46 -15.76 8.55
N GLN A 282 1.42 -15.41 9.41
CA GLN A 282 2.76 -15.93 9.27
C GLN A 282 2.70 -17.45 9.42
N LYS A 283 3.17 -18.18 8.39
CA LYS A 283 3.23 -19.64 8.47
C LYS A 283 4.11 -20.01 9.67
N ILE A 284 3.51 -20.73 10.61
CA ILE A 284 4.22 -21.29 11.74
C ILE A 284 5.18 -22.34 11.19
N VAL A 285 6.48 -22.12 11.37
CA VAL A 285 7.53 -23.08 11.05
C VAL A 285 7.97 -23.71 12.36
N PRO A 286 7.91 -25.05 12.48
CA PRO A 286 8.39 -25.73 13.68
C PRO A 286 9.84 -25.35 13.99
N LYS A 287 10.10 -25.02 15.26
CA LYS A 287 11.42 -24.75 15.81
C LYS A 287 12.23 -26.03 15.95
N PHE A 288 11.58 -27.13 16.29
CA PHE A 288 12.20 -28.45 16.44
C PHE A 288 11.90 -29.35 15.24
N LEU A 289 12.73 -30.38 15.07
CA LEU A 289 12.46 -31.47 14.13
C LEU A 289 11.47 -32.45 14.78
N ASP A 290 10.37 -32.76 14.07
CA ASP A 290 9.30 -33.67 14.52
C ASP A 290 8.77 -33.42 15.96
N PRO A 291 8.35 -32.18 16.29
CA PRO A 291 7.85 -31.88 17.61
C PRO A 291 6.44 -32.40 17.81
N VAL A 292 6.08 -32.56 19.09
CA VAL A 292 4.68 -32.71 19.48
C VAL A 292 4.07 -31.33 19.65
N VAL A 293 3.15 -31.02 18.75
CA VAL A 293 2.49 -29.72 18.70
C VAL A 293 1.23 -29.73 19.55
N LEU A 294 1.14 -28.78 20.47
CA LEU A 294 -0.04 -28.50 21.28
C LEU A 294 -0.55 -27.11 20.91
N VAL A 295 -1.85 -26.99 20.64
CA VAL A 295 -2.47 -25.72 20.29
C VAL A 295 -3.60 -25.42 21.26
N PHE A 296 -3.59 -24.22 21.82
CA PHE A 296 -4.60 -23.69 22.72
C PHE A 296 -5.22 -22.44 22.12
N SER A 297 -6.49 -22.21 22.41
CA SER A 297 -7.19 -20.97 22.12
C SER A 297 -7.82 -20.45 23.40
N ILE A 298 -7.44 -19.25 23.84
CA ILE A 298 -7.86 -18.70 25.13
C ILE A 298 -8.16 -17.20 25.06
N ASP A 299 -8.98 -16.75 26.00
CA ASP A 299 -9.15 -15.34 26.33
C ASP A 299 -8.88 -15.10 27.83
N ASN A 300 -9.06 -13.87 28.30
CA ASN A 300 -8.87 -13.53 29.71
C ASN A 300 -9.79 -14.32 30.67
N SER A 301 -10.96 -14.77 30.22
CA SER A 301 -11.91 -15.50 31.08
C SER A 301 -11.43 -16.92 31.40
N PHE A 302 -10.64 -17.53 30.51
CA PHE A 302 -10.09 -18.87 30.68
C PHE A 302 -8.69 -18.91 31.29
N LEU A 303 -8.08 -17.77 31.58
CA LEU A 303 -6.66 -17.68 31.97
C LEU A 303 -6.30 -18.58 33.17
N TYR A 304 -7.13 -18.62 34.22
CA TYR A 304 -6.86 -19.43 35.41
C TYR A 304 -6.91 -20.93 35.11
N TYR A 305 -7.89 -21.37 34.32
CA TYR A 305 -8.01 -22.77 33.91
C TYR A 305 -6.85 -23.17 33.00
N PHE A 306 -6.46 -22.26 32.11
CA PHE A 306 -5.32 -22.45 31.23
C PHE A 306 -4.01 -22.58 32.00
N ASP A 307 -3.74 -21.73 33.00
CA ASP A 307 -2.52 -21.81 33.81
C ASP A 307 -2.39 -23.16 34.52
N VAL A 308 -3.48 -23.68 35.10
CA VAL A 308 -3.49 -25.02 35.71
C VAL A 308 -3.26 -26.11 34.66
N CYS A 309 -3.92 -26.00 33.50
CA CYS A 309 -3.81 -26.96 32.40
C CYS A 309 -2.38 -27.03 31.86
N ILE A 310 -1.78 -25.89 31.49
CA ILE A 310 -0.44 -25.86 30.88
C ILE A 310 0.62 -26.33 31.86
N ARG A 311 0.53 -25.96 33.15
CA ARG A 311 1.47 -26.44 34.18
C ARG A 311 1.35 -27.95 34.39
N SER A 312 0.13 -28.47 34.44
CA SER A 312 -0.11 -29.91 34.56
C SER A 312 0.46 -30.67 33.37
N ILE A 313 0.24 -30.16 32.15
CA ILE A 313 0.82 -30.76 30.94
C ILE A 313 2.34 -30.76 31.02
N ILE A 314 2.96 -29.59 31.24
CA ILE A 314 4.42 -29.42 31.29
C ILE A 314 5.05 -30.33 32.35
N PHE A 315 4.42 -30.48 33.51
CA PHE A 315 4.90 -31.36 34.57
C PHE A 315 4.93 -32.85 34.17
N ASN A 316 4.07 -33.26 33.24
CA ASN A 316 3.91 -34.67 32.83
C ASN A 316 4.51 -34.97 31.44
N LEU A 317 5.22 -34.03 30.81
CA LEU A 317 5.82 -34.26 29.49
C LEU A 317 7.01 -35.23 29.57
N ASN A 318 7.18 -36.03 28.51
CA ASN A 318 8.35 -36.90 28.36
C ASN A 318 9.57 -36.06 27.97
N SER A 319 10.62 -36.07 28.80
CA SER A 319 11.85 -35.32 28.57
C SER A 319 12.63 -35.69 27.30
N GLU A 320 12.36 -36.85 26.70
CA GLU A 320 13.02 -37.30 25.46
C GLU A 320 12.41 -36.73 24.18
N ARG A 321 11.26 -36.04 24.28
CA ARG A 321 10.61 -35.41 23.13
C ARG A 321 10.66 -33.89 23.21
N ASN A 322 10.58 -33.28 22.03
CA ASN A 322 10.42 -31.84 21.89
C ASN A 322 8.94 -31.48 21.74
N TYR A 323 8.56 -30.36 22.35
CA TYR A 323 7.19 -29.88 22.38
C TYR A 323 7.11 -28.43 21.92
N GLU A 324 6.08 -28.13 21.15
CA GLU A 324 5.76 -26.76 20.74
C GLU A 324 4.33 -26.44 21.13
N ILE A 325 4.17 -25.40 21.94
CA ILE A 325 2.89 -24.97 22.48
C ILE A 325 2.53 -23.63 21.84
N TYR A 326 1.48 -23.63 21.02
CA TYR A 326 0.95 -22.42 20.38
C TYR A 326 -0.32 -21.97 21.09
N ILE A 327 -0.37 -20.70 21.51
CA ILE A 327 -1.45 -20.15 22.33
C ILE A 327 -2.12 -19.01 21.58
N LEU A 328 -3.14 -19.33 20.79
CA LEU A 328 -3.99 -18.36 20.11
C LEU A 328 -4.77 -17.60 21.19
N ASN A 329 -4.45 -16.32 21.37
CA ASN A 329 -5.01 -15.57 22.49
C ASN A 329 -5.79 -14.33 22.06
N CYS A 330 -6.87 -14.03 22.78
CA CYS A 330 -7.63 -12.80 22.63
C CYS A 330 -7.57 -11.98 23.92
N GLY A 331 -6.86 -10.86 23.88
CA GLY A 331 -6.87 -9.85 24.94
C GLY A 331 -5.93 -10.10 26.12
N LEU A 332 -5.00 -11.06 26.05
CA LEU A 332 -3.99 -11.20 27.11
C LEU A 332 -3.03 -10.01 27.07
N ASN A 333 -2.70 -9.48 28.25
CA ASN A 333 -1.72 -8.41 28.35
C ASN A 333 -0.27 -8.96 28.31
N GLN A 334 0.68 -8.07 28.00
CA GLN A 334 2.11 -8.43 27.91
C GLN A 334 2.70 -9.00 29.20
N LYS A 335 2.16 -8.65 30.38
CA LYS A 335 2.63 -9.20 31.66
C LYS A 335 2.25 -10.68 31.74
N THR A 336 1.00 -11.01 31.42
CA THR A 336 0.50 -12.38 31.42
C THR A 336 1.25 -13.27 30.42
N THR A 337 1.45 -12.80 29.19
CA THR A 337 2.21 -13.57 28.19
C THR A 337 3.64 -13.82 28.65
N LYS A 338 4.32 -12.82 29.24
CA LYS A 338 5.65 -12.99 29.83
C LYS A 338 5.69 -14.01 30.96
N GLU A 339 4.69 -14.07 31.83
CA GLU A 339 4.65 -15.08 32.90
C GLU A 339 4.50 -16.51 32.34
N ILE A 340 3.68 -16.70 31.32
CA ILE A 340 3.53 -18.00 30.66
C ILE A 340 4.81 -18.41 29.93
N LEU A 341 5.49 -17.47 29.26
CA LEU A 341 6.77 -17.74 28.59
C LEU A 341 7.87 -18.20 29.56
N LYS A 342 7.78 -17.91 30.86
CA LYS A 342 8.71 -18.46 31.86
C LYS A 342 8.60 -19.99 32.03
N LEU A 343 7.54 -20.60 31.52
CA LEU A 343 7.37 -22.06 31.51
C LEU A 343 8.17 -22.74 30.38
N GLU A 344 8.76 -21.98 29.45
CA GLU A 344 9.63 -22.54 28.42
C GLU A 344 10.83 -23.28 29.03
N GLN A 345 11.21 -24.39 28.40
CA GLN A 345 12.33 -25.24 28.78
C GLN A 345 13.14 -25.60 27.54
N LYS A 346 14.28 -26.28 27.71
CA LYS A 346 15.16 -26.64 26.57
C LYS A 346 14.42 -27.42 25.47
N ASN A 347 13.51 -28.31 25.83
CA ASN A 347 12.71 -29.13 24.93
C ASN A 347 11.25 -28.64 24.79
N ILE A 348 10.91 -27.45 25.29
CA ILE A 348 9.56 -26.87 25.24
C ILE A 348 9.64 -25.45 24.71
N TYR A 349 9.02 -25.22 23.56
CA TYR A 349 8.87 -23.89 22.95
C TYR A 349 7.43 -23.41 23.11
N ILE A 350 7.23 -22.16 23.50
CA ILE A 350 5.91 -21.55 23.67
C ILE A 350 5.82 -20.32 22.76
N LYS A 351 4.78 -20.24 21.92
CA LYS A 351 4.48 -19.08 21.08
C LYS A 351 3.02 -18.66 21.27
N PHE A 352 2.78 -17.35 21.26
CA PHE A 352 1.46 -16.72 21.31
C PHE A 352 0.98 -16.30 19.93
#